data_AF-A0A1F3C034-F1
#
_entry.id   AF-A0A1F3C034-F1
#
_cell.length_a   1.000
_cell.length_b   1.000
_cell.length_c   1.000
_cell.angle_alpha   90.00
_cell.angle_beta   90.00
_cell.angle_gamma   90.00
#
_symmetry.space_group_name_H-M   'P 1'
#
loop_
_entity.id
_entity.type
_entity.pdbx_description
1 polymer ?
#
loop_
_entity_poly.entity_id
_entity_poly.type
_entity_poly.pdbx_seq_one_letter_code
_entity_poly.pdbx_strand_id
1 'polypeptide(L)'
;MRNFIIIILIFGSLASSGQNQKYESKLYHDGHGGFVYFPLGAISFADEVISFTEGNPTAKDIKIREPKIILGEPDYNMETFDNSLTLGCGGTITFHFIDNALVDQIGPDLYVFEIGSGIEPTTLSISKDGISWIDIGEISGGRADIDISPFVNISDIFYYVKLTDLKSSCNNDWPGSDIDAVGAIGSAIQITLSNSVLFEFGKFDLKKEASNEIKNLITQISGIDNYTIEIEGHTDSIGSDAANNLLSLNRANAVKKQFLIEEKIDSSKITVKGYGESVPIVNNSTEENRQKNRRVNIIIIPKSVQRKTYEVETNSIFMPYYKKEGVFKNVYPQAFNEKTFPRVWTTDIDEALTLNNIIYFFKGGMCQAFNKKSNKVEGEPKKINDFFPGLWESGIEAVINWGNGKLYFFKGSEYIRFDTNTNKADTGYPKTMAGNWGSSWFDNGVDCAINWGNGYAYFFKNGEYMKYNVSEDKPLNGYPLTNAAWESLWLNKVDGVFDFAPNEVYFFKNPKKEK
;
A
#
# COMPACT_ATOMS: atom_id res chain seq x y z
N MET A 1 19.66 14.33 -47.33
CA MET A 1 18.58 14.35 -46.32
C MET A 1 18.30 12.92 -45.93
N ARG A 2 18.82 12.47 -44.79
CA ARG A 2 18.66 11.10 -44.29
C ARG A 2 17.94 11.27 -42.94
N ASN A 3 16.64 10.97 -42.91
CA ASN A 3 15.82 11.06 -41.72
C ASN A 3 16.38 10.09 -40.67
N PHE A 4 16.99 10.63 -39.61
CA PHE A 4 17.36 9.86 -38.43
C PHE A 4 16.09 9.63 -37.61
N ILE A 5 15.67 8.37 -37.52
CA ILE A 5 14.66 7.92 -36.56
C ILE A 5 15.27 8.12 -35.17
N ILE A 6 14.62 8.96 -34.36
CA ILE A 6 14.94 9.19 -32.96
C ILE A 6 14.49 7.93 -32.22
N ILE A 7 15.44 7.11 -31.76
CA ILE A 7 15.15 5.95 -30.91
C ILE A 7 15.31 6.42 -29.47
N ILE A 8 14.19 6.69 -28.81
CA ILE A 8 14.10 6.56 -27.36
C ILE A 8 14.21 5.05 -27.12
N LEU A 9 15.32 4.59 -26.53
CA LEU A 9 15.42 3.20 -26.08
C LEU A 9 14.58 3.06 -24.81
N ILE A 10 13.25 3.06 -24.98
CA ILE A 10 12.35 2.37 -24.06
C ILE A 10 12.56 0.90 -24.39
N PHE A 11 13.31 0.16 -23.56
CA PHE A 11 13.33 -1.30 -23.66
C PHE A 11 11.97 -1.80 -23.14
N GLY A 12 10.97 -1.74 -24.01
CA GLY A 12 9.58 -2.07 -23.72
C GLY A 12 8.75 -1.72 -24.94
N SER A 13 8.04 -2.70 -25.49
CA SER A 13 7.28 -2.55 -26.73
C SER A 13 6.18 -1.51 -26.57
N LEU A 14 6.36 -0.31 -27.13
CA LEU A 14 5.26 0.59 -27.54
C LEU A 14 5.78 1.66 -28.52
N ALA A 15 6.17 1.20 -29.71
CA ALA A 15 6.29 2.08 -30.87
C ALA A 15 4.91 2.31 -31.50
N SER A 16 4.05 3.12 -30.87
CA SER A 16 3.09 4.01 -31.56
C SER A 16 2.22 4.79 -30.57
N SER A 17 2.58 6.04 -30.30
CA SER A 17 1.70 7.21 -30.33
C SER A 17 2.36 8.33 -29.53
N GLY A 18 2.48 9.51 -30.14
CA GLY A 18 2.90 10.73 -29.45
C GLY A 18 1.80 11.23 -28.53
N GLN A 19 1.53 10.50 -27.45
CA GLN A 19 0.67 10.94 -26.36
C GLN A 19 1.56 11.16 -25.13
N ASN A 20 1.50 12.39 -24.59
CA ASN A 20 2.05 12.71 -23.27
C ASN A 20 1.24 11.91 -22.24
N GLN A 21 1.63 10.67 -21.96
CA GLN A 21 1.01 9.88 -20.92
C GLN A 21 1.48 10.43 -19.57
N LYS A 22 0.54 11.00 -18.82
CA LYS A 22 0.78 11.49 -17.47
C LYS A 22 0.81 10.29 -16.54
N TYR A 23 1.75 10.28 -15.60
CA TYR A 23 1.74 9.28 -14.53
C TYR A 23 0.56 9.56 -13.61
N GLU A 24 -0.40 8.65 -13.61
CA GLU A 24 -1.64 8.78 -12.84
C GLU A 24 -1.79 7.56 -11.93
N SER A 25 -2.15 7.85 -10.70
CA SER A 25 -2.39 6.82 -9.71
C SER A 25 -3.63 6.00 -10.03
N LYS A 26 -3.65 4.70 -9.69
CA LYS A 26 -4.76 3.80 -10.02
C LYS A 26 -5.03 2.78 -8.91
N LEU A 27 -6.29 2.35 -8.80
CA LEU A 27 -6.73 1.24 -7.96
C LEU A 27 -6.85 -0.04 -8.81
N TYR A 28 -6.38 -1.16 -8.28
CA TYR A 28 -6.37 -2.46 -8.94
C TYR A 28 -7.08 -3.49 -8.10
N HIS A 29 -7.87 -4.38 -8.73
CA HIS A 29 -8.55 -5.44 -7.99
C HIS A 29 -7.54 -6.48 -7.50
N ASP A 30 -7.65 -6.96 -6.26
CA ASP A 30 -6.64 -7.83 -5.64
C ASP A 30 -6.86 -9.34 -5.83
N GLY A 31 -7.88 -9.72 -6.61
CA GLY A 31 -8.25 -11.14 -6.81
C GLY A 31 -9.01 -11.80 -5.65
N HIS A 32 -9.23 -11.09 -4.53
CA HIS A 32 -9.91 -11.58 -3.32
C HIS A 32 -11.11 -10.72 -2.88
N GLY A 33 -11.58 -9.84 -3.77
CA GLY A 33 -12.74 -8.97 -3.55
C GLY A 33 -12.37 -7.54 -3.14
N GLY A 34 -11.11 -7.16 -3.34
CA GLY A 34 -10.52 -5.92 -2.89
C GLY A 34 -9.75 -5.12 -3.89
N PHE A 35 -9.13 -4.06 -3.38
CA PHE A 35 -8.41 -3.11 -4.21
C PHE A 35 -7.10 -2.66 -3.58
N VAL A 36 -6.07 -2.55 -4.41
CA VAL A 36 -4.74 -2.05 -4.04
C VAL A 36 -4.50 -0.73 -4.76
N TYR A 37 -3.98 0.24 -4.03
CA TYR A 37 -3.65 1.54 -4.58
C TYR A 37 -2.19 1.63 -4.98
N PHE A 38 -1.94 2.05 -6.23
CA PHE A 38 -0.61 2.29 -6.77
C PHE A 38 -0.44 3.78 -7.09
N PRO A 39 0.47 4.49 -6.37
CA PRO A 39 0.70 5.92 -6.57
C PRO A 39 1.07 6.30 -8.01
N LEU A 40 1.77 5.42 -8.70
CA LEU A 40 2.20 5.62 -10.09
C LEU A 40 1.34 4.85 -11.10
N GLY A 41 0.33 4.11 -10.65
CA GLY A 41 -0.56 3.34 -11.51
C GLY A 41 0.20 2.29 -12.33
N ALA A 42 -0.06 2.24 -13.63
CA ALA A 42 0.37 1.17 -14.52
C ALA A 42 1.88 1.01 -14.64
N ILE A 43 2.67 2.07 -14.49
CA ILE A 43 4.15 1.99 -14.52
C ILE A 43 4.72 1.28 -13.29
N SER A 44 3.89 0.90 -12.32
CA SER A 44 4.38 0.26 -11.09
C SER A 44 4.70 -1.23 -11.26
N PHE A 45 4.31 -1.84 -12.37
CA PHE A 45 4.30 -3.28 -12.56
C PHE A 45 5.54 -3.80 -13.27
N ALA A 46 5.83 -5.09 -13.11
CA ALA A 46 6.99 -5.72 -13.74
C ALA A 46 6.89 -5.70 -15.28
N ASP A 47 8.01 -5.41 -15.94
CA ASP A 47 8.10 -5.27 -17.39
C ASP A 47 8.61 -6.52 -18.11
N GLU A 48 9.43 -7.31 -17.43
CA GLU A 48 10.12 -8.44 -18.03
C GLU A 48 10.28 -9.61 -17.06
N VAL A 49 10.14 -10.83 -17.59
CA VAL A 49 10.55 -12.06 -16.91
C VAL A 49 11.96 -12.42 -17.36
N ILE A 50 12.93 -12.32 -16.45
CA ILE A 50 14.34 -12.64 -16.70
C ILE A 50 14.58 -14.14 -16.71
N SER A 51 13.94 -14.86 -15.78
CA SER A 51 14.03 -16.31 -15.73
C SER A 51 12.77 -16.91 -15.11
N PHE A 52 12.38 -18.07 -15.63
CA PHE A 52 11.32 -18.91 -15.08
C PHE A 52 11.78 -20.36 -15.11
N THR A 53 11.81 -20.99 -13.93
CA THR A 53 12.03 -22.43 -13.79
C THR A 53 10.73 -23.01 -13.26
N GLU A 54 10.01 -23.69 -14.14
CA GLU A 54 8.75 -24.33 -13.81
C GLU A 54 8.96 -25.47 -12.79
N GLY A 55 8.10 -25.51 -11.76
CA GLY A 55 8.12 -26.54 -10.74
C GLY A 55 7.56 -27.90 -11.18
N ASN A 56 7.68 -28.90 -10.31
CA ASN A 56 7.21 -30.27 -10.58
C ASN A 56 6.43 -30.86 -9.38
N PRO A 57 5.16 -31.26 -9.54
CA PRO A 57 4.40 -31.21 -10.80
C PRO A 57 4.10 -29.78 -11.25
N THR A 58 3.94 -29.66 -12.57
CA THR A 58 3.41 -28.46 -13.25
C THR A 58 1.89 -28.57 -13.36
N ALA A 59 1.22 -27.44 -13.60
CA ALA A 59 -0.17 -27.43 -13.97
C ALA A 59 -0.47 -28.25 -15.24
N LYS A 60 -1.68 -28.79 -15.27
CA LYS A 60 -2.18 -29.55 -16.44
C LYS A 60 -2.58 -28.61 -17.57
N ASP A 61 -3.14 -27.45 -17.27
CA ASP A 61 -3.50 -26.45 -18.26
C ASP A 61 -2.24 -25.70 -18.71
N ILE A 62 -2.02 -25.64 -20.04
CA ILE A 62 -0.88 -24.97 -20.64
C ILE A 62 -1.01 -23.44 -20.61
N LYS A 63 -2.23 -22.92 -20.51
CA LYS A 63 -2.47 -21.47 -20.54
C LYS A 63 -1.88 -20.75 -19.33
N ILE A 64 -1.87 -21.42 -18.18
CA ILE A 64 -1.41 -20.88 -16.90
C ILE A 64 0.07 -21.18 -16.63
N ARG A 65 0.82 -21.52 -17.68
CA ARG A 65 2.25 -21.86 -17.62
C ARG A 65 3.12 -20.89 -18.42
N GLU A 66 2.52 -19.90 -19.07
CA GLU A 66 3.23 -18.87 -19.85
C GLU A 66 3.58 -17.69 -18.95
N PRO A 67 4.85 -17.47 -18.59
CA PRO A 67 5.22 -16.45 -17.62
C PRO A 67 5.02 -15.01 -18.12
N LYS A 68 4.86 -14.78 -19.42
CA LYS A 68 4.65 -13.42 -19.94
C LYS A 68 3.23 -12.88 -19.74
N ILE A 69 2.26 -13.72 -19.38
CA ILE A 69 0.87 -13.28 -19.18
C ILE A 69 0.70 -12.46 -17.90
N ILE A 70 1.69 -12.46 -17.00
CA ILE A 70 1.64 -11.77 -15.70
C ILE A 70 2.50 -10.51 -15.65
N LEU A 71 2.84 -9.96 -16.82
CA LEU A 71 3.58 -8.70 -16.96
C LEU A 71 2.60 -7.54 -17.13
N GLY A 72 2.92 -6.39 -16.53
CA GLY A 72 2.04 -5.24 -16.52
C GLY A 72 0.93 -5.31 -15.46
N GLU A 73 -0.18 -4.63 -15.75
CA GLU A 73 -1.30 -4.48 -14.82
C GLU A 73 -2.03 -5.81 -14.56
N PRO A 74 -2.54 -6.07 -13.34
CA PRO A 74 -3.31 -7.27 -13.03
C PRO A 74 -4.60 -7.29 -13.86
N ASP A 75 -4.84 -8.40 -14.53
CA ASP A 75 -5.95 -8.58 -15.45
C ASP A 75 -6.55 -9.99 -15.39
N TYR A 76 -6.37 -10.69 -14.26
CA TYR A 76 -6.96 -11.98 -13.98
C TYR A 76 -8.47 -12.02 -14.23
N ASN A 77 -8.91 -13.02 -14.99
CA ASN A 77 -10.32 -13.23 -15.30
C ASN A 77 -10.93 -14.33 -14.42
N MET A 78 -11.74 -13.94 -13.42
CA MET A 78 -12.42 -14.88 -12.52
C MET A 78 -13.45 -15.80 -13.20
N GLU A 79 -13.98 -15.43 -14.37
CA GLU A 79 -14.97 -16.27 -15.08
C GLU A 79 -14.30 -17.37 -15.90
N THR A 80 -13.17 -17.05 -16.55
CA THR A 80 -12.48 -17.98 -17.44
C THR A 80 -11.24 -18.62 -16.81
N PHE A 81 -10.80 -18.14 -15.65
CA PHE A 81 -9.55 -18.52 -14.99
C PHE A 81 -8.31 -18.33 -15.89
N ASP A 82 -8.38 -17.37 -16.81
CA ASP A 82 -7.25 -16.97 -17.67
C ASP A 82 -6.49 -15.80 -17.02
N ASN A 83 -5.29 -15.51 -17.55
CA ASN A 83 -4.38 -14.44 -17.11
C ASN A 83 -3.83 -14.63 -15.69
N SER A 84 -3.35 -15.85 -15.41
CA SER A 84 -2.55 -16.14 -14.21
C SER A 84 -1.51 -17.21 -14.51
N LEU A 85 -0.34 -17.12 -13.90
CA LEU A 85 0.74 -18.10 -13.97
C LEU A 85 0.78 -18.93 -12.68
N THR A 86 0.70 -20.24 -12.78
CA THR A 86 1.12 -21.12 -11.69
C THR A 86 2.63 -21.37 -11.77
N LEU A 87 3.33 -21.28 -10.63
CA LEU A 87 4.78 -21.51 -10.62
C LEU A 87 5.15 -22.99 -10.84
N GLY A 88 4.23 -23.92 -10.56
CA GLY A 88 4.59 -25.32 -10.36
C GLY A 88 5.21 -25.53 -8.98
N CYS A 89 5.13 -26.76 -8.46
CA CYS A 89 5.68 -27.10 -7.16
C CYS A 89 7.21 -26.93 -7.12
N GLY A 90 7.69 -25.97 -6.31
CA GLY A 90 9.09 -25.57 -6.22
C GLY A 90 9.58 -24.73 -7.39
N GLY A 91 8.67 -24.16 -8.18
CA GLY A 91 9.00 -23.28 -9.28
C GLY A 91 9.55 -21.94 -8.81
N THR A 92 10.29 -21.27 -9.69
CA THR A 92 10.91 -19.97 -9.43
C THR A 92 10.74 -19.03 -10.59
N ILE A 93 10.44 -17.77 -10.33
CA ILE A 93 10.37 -16.73 -11.36
C ILE A 93 11.12 -15.48 -10.91
N THR A 94 11.79 -14.80 -11.86
CA THR A 94 12.48 -13.53 -11.64
C THR A 94 11.95 -12.46 -12.58
N PHE A 95 11.51 -11.36 -12.00
CA PHE A 95 11.01 -10.17 -12.68
C PHE A 95 12.07 -9.07 -12.73
N HIS A 96 11.94 -8.19 -13.72
CA HIS A 96 12.72 -6.98 -13.88
C HIS A 96 11.80 -5.78 -14.13
N PHE A 97 12.06 -4.71 -13.39
CA PHE A 97 11.45 -3.39 -13.53
C PHE A 97 12.42 -2.50 -14.32
N ILE A 98 12.03 -2.11 -15.52
CA ILE A 98 12.89 -1.45 -16.52
C ILE A 98 12.72 0.07 -16.44
N ASP A 99 11.46 0.53 -16.47
CA ASP A 99 11.09 1.95 -16.44
C ASP A 99 10.59 2.42 -15.06
N ASN A 100 10.57 1.48 -14.10
CA ASN A 100 10.35 1.74 -12.70
C ASN A 100 11.31 0.95 -11.81
N ALA A 101 11.20 1.15 -10.51
CA ALA A 101 11.99 0.46 -9.50
C ALA A 101 11.25 0.40 -8.16
N LEU A 102 11.54 -0.61 -7.36
CA LEU A 102 11.08 -0.75 -5.99
C LEU A 102 11.97 0.08 -5.05
N VAL A 103 11.35 0.89 -4.20
CA VAL A 103 11.99 1.74 -3.19
C VAL A 103 11.23 1.66 -1.88
N ASP A 104 11.96 1.80 -0.77
CA ASP A 104 11.37 1.86 0.57
C ASP A 104 10.60 3.17 0.78
N GLN A 105 9.35 3.06 1.19
CA GLN A 105 8.45 4.15 1.54
C GLN A 105 7.68 3.81 2.82
N ILE A 106 6.88 4.74 3.32
CA ILE A 106 6.08 4.45 4.53
C ILE A 106 4.96 3.48 4.17
N GLY A 107 5.04 2.26 4.68
CA GLY A 107 4.02 1.20 4.53
C GLY A 107 4.48 0.11 3.56
N PRO A 108 3.55 -0.69 3.00
CA PRO A 108 3.91 -1.71 2.03
C PRO A 108 4.46 -1.10 0.74
N ASP A 109 5.53 -1.70 0.22
CA ASP A 109 6.29 -1.21 -0.93
C ASP A 109 6.12 -2.10 -2.16
N LEU A 110 5.73 -3.36 -1.98
CA LEU A 110 5.57 -4.32 -3.05
C LEU A 110 4.25 -5.08 -2.87
N TYR A 111 3.62 -5.43 -3.99
CA TYR A 111 2.43 -6.24 -4.01
C TYR A 111 2.58 -7.40 -4.98
N VAL A 112 2.19 -8.60 -4.54
CA VAL A 112 2.09 -9.80 -5.37
C VAL A 112 0.62 -10.16 -5.48
N PHE A 113 0.07 -10.07 -6.68
CA PHE A 113 -1.31 -10.46 -6.96
C PHE A 113 -1.36 -11.98 -7.07
N GLU A 114 -1.55 -12.65 -5.94
CA GLU A 114 -1.83 -14.09 -5.90
C GLU A 114 -3.33 -14.32 -6.12
N ILE A 115 -3.66 -15.38 -6.86
CA ILE A 115 -5.03 -15.75 -7.20
C ILE A 115 -5.39 -17.08 -6.53
N GLY A 116 -6.66 -17.26 -6.20
CA GLY A 116 -7.18 -18.51 -5.65
C GLY A 116 -7.26 -18.54 -4.13
N SER A 117 -7.82 -19.62 -3.59
CA SER A 117 -8.08 -19.74 -2.14
C SER A 117 -7.06 -20.62 -1.40
N GLY A 118 -6.08 -21.15 -2.14
CA GLY A 118 -5.01 -21.98 -1.61
C GLY A 118 -4.07 -21.20 -0.70
N ILE A 119 -3.47 -21.91 0.27
CA ILE A 119 -2.30 -21.39 0.99
C ILE A 119 -1.10 -22.04 0.34
N GLU A 120 -0.36 -21.24 -0.42
CA GLU A 120 0.79 -21.68 -1.21
C GLU A 120 1.95 -20.76 -0.84
N PRO A 121 2.69 -21.09 0.23
CA PRO A 121 3.80 -20.28 0.69
C PRO A 121 4.85 -20.15 -0.40
N THR A 122 5.27 -18.92 -0.62
CA THR A 122 6.31 -18.54 -1.56
C THR A 122 7.34 -17.68 -0.83
N THR A 123 8.62 -17.84 -1.12
CA THR A 123 9.65 -16.91 -0.63
C THR A 123 9.85 -15.79 -1.63
N LEU A 124 10.08 -14.59 -1.10
CA LEU A 124 10.34 -13.39 -1.88
C LEU A 124 11.77 -12.90 -1.65
N SER A 125 12.48 -12.58 -2.72
CA SER A 125 13.77 -11.90 -2.66
C SER A 125 13.82 -10.73 -3.62
N ILE A 126 14.59 -9.70 -3.27
CA ILE A 126 14.79 -8.51 -4.11
C ILE A 126 16.27 -8.30 -4.44
N SER A 127 16.55 -7.62 -5.55
CA SER A 127 17.93 -7.35 -5.98
C SER A 127 18.06 -6.02 -6.72
N LYS A 128 19.23 -5.40 -6.58
CA LYS A 128 19.62 -4.19 -7.32
C LYS A 128 20.22 -4.52 -8.69
N ASP A 129 20.85 -5.68 -8.82
CA ASP A 129 21.71 -6.06 -9.95
C ASP A 129 21.32 -7.40 -10.61
N GLY A 130 20.32 -8.11 -10.06
CA GLY A 130 19.90 -9.43 -10.51
C GLY A 130 20.86 -10.56 -10.11
N ILE A 131 21.93 -10.25 -9.38
CA ILE A 131 23.00 -11.19 -9.00
C ILE A 131 23.04 -11.38 -7.48
N SER A 132 23.04 -10.26 -6.75
CA SER A 132 23.09 -10.19 -5.30
C SER A 132 21.68 -10.04 -4.76
N TRP A 133 21.21 -11.03 -3.98
CA TRP A 133 19.82 -11.11 -3.53
C TRP A 133 19.71 -10.84 -2.03
N ILE A 134 18.68 -10.07 -1.66
CA ILE A 134 18.23 -9.89 -0.28
C ILE A 134 16.97 -10.74 -0.12
N ASP A 135 16.98 -11.63 0.87
CA ASP A 135 15.81 -12.44 1.21
C ASP A 135 14.87 -11.62 2.11
N ILE A 136 13.61 -11.50 1.70
CA ILE A 136 12.56 -10.77 2.41
C ILE A 136 11.73 -11.75 3.27
N GLY A 137 11.75 -13.03 2.93
CA GLY A 137 11.08 -14.10 3.67
C GLY A 137 9.84 -14.64 2.98
N GLU A 138 9.02 -15.36 3.74
CA GLU A 138 7.86 -16.09 3.24
C GLU A 138 6.63 -15.18 3.13
N ILE A 139 6.03 -15.17 1.93
CA ILE A 139 4.66 -14.74 1.68
C ILE A 139 3.77 -15.99 1.70
N SER A 140 2.70 -15.98 2.50
CA SER A 140 1.76 -17.10 2.57
C SER A 140 0.36 -16.64 2.96
N GLY A 141 -0.65 -17.42 2.60
CA GLY A 141 -2.02 -17.23 3.09
C GLY A 141 -2.80 -16.10 2.43
N GLY A 142 -2.43 -15.71 1.21
CA GLY A 142 -2.99 -14.54 0.53
C GLY A 142 -2.40 -13.22 1.03
N ARG A 143 -1.18 -13.26 1.59
CA ARG A 143 -0.45 -12.03 1.93
C ARG A 143 0.07 -11.41 0.66
N ALA A 144 -0.58 -10.32 0.28
CA ALA A 144 -0.39 -9.72 -1.02
C ALA A 144 0.38 -8.39 -0.95
N ASP A 145 0.58 -7.80 0.24
CA ASP A 145 1.41 -6.61 0.46
C ASP A 145 2.68 -6.90 1.31
N ILE A 146 3.80 -6.28 0.93
CA ILE A 146 5.13 -6.49 1.51
C ILE A 146 5.78 -5.13 1.80
N ASP A 147 6.14 -4.88 3.06
CA ASP A 147 6.96 -3.76 3.52
C ASP A 147 8.43 -4.21 3.57
N ILE A 148 9.31 -3.54 2.83
CA ILE A 148 10.73 -3.92 2.73
C ILE A 148 11.63 -3.17 3.73
N SER A 149 11.09 -2.18 4.45
CA SER A 149 11.83 -1.34 5.40
C SER A 149 12.66 -2.11 6.44
N PRO A 150 12.28 -3.32 6.92
CA PRO A 150 13.12 -4.07 7.87
C PRO A 150 14.42 -4.61 7.27
N PHE A 151 14.53 -4.67 5.94
CA PHE A 151 15.59 -5.38 5.22
C PHE A 151 16.54 -4.45 4.47
N VAL A 152 16.17 -3.19 4.27
CA VAL A 152 16.85 -2.27 3.34
C VAL A 152 17.06 -0.88 3.95
N ASN A 153 17.82 -0.03 3.27
CA ASN A 153 17.92 1.39 3.62
C ASN A 153 16.96 2.23 2.76
N ILE A 154 16.47 3.34 3.31
CA ILE A 154 15.54 4.28 2.65
C ILE A 154 15.99 4.85 1.29
N SER A 155 17.29 4.77 0.99
CA SER A 155 17.87 5.25 -0.28
C SER A 155 18.18 4.12 -1.27
N ASP A 156 17.89 2.87 -0.91
CA ASP A 156 18.13 1.73 -1.78
C ASP A 156 17.03 1.66 -2.86
N ILE A 157 17.45 1.26 -4.06
CA ILE A 157 16.60 1.13 -5.24
C ILE A 157 16.81 -0.27 -5.80
N PHE A 158 15.73 -1.01 -6.00
CA PHE A 158 15.73 -2.40 -6.42
C PHE A 158 14.99 -2.55 -7.76
N TYR A 159 15.56 -3.33 -8.67
CA TYR A 159 15.04 -3.50 -10.02
C TYR A 159 14.57 -4.92 -10.29
N TYR A 160 14.81 -5.85 -9.36
CA TYR A 160 14.49 -7.26 -9.54
C TYR A 160 13.75 -7.80 -8.34
N VAL A 161 12.73 -8.61 -8.62
CA VAL A 161 11.99 -9.40 -7.63
C VAL A 161 12.03 -10.86 -8.07
N LYS A 162 12.24 -11.76 -7.12
CA LYS A 162 12.24 -13.20 -7.35
C LYS A 162 11.28 -13.87 -6.39
N LEU A 163 10.44 -14.75 -6.94
CA LEU A 163 9.51 -15.59 -6.20
C LEU A 163 9.96 -17.05 -6.30
N THR A 164 9.74 -17.83 -5.25
CA THR A 164 10.06 -19.26 -5.21
C THR A 164 9.03 -20.01 -4.37
N ASP A 165 8.32 -20.96 -4.98
CA ASP A 165 7.34 -21.79 -4.29
C ASP A 165 8.01 -22.73 -3.27
N LEU A 166 7.41 -22.88 -2.08
CA LEU A 166 7.94 -23.68 -0.98
C LEU A 166 7.49 -25.15 -0.95
N LYS A 167 6.87 -25.65 -2.01
CA LYS A 167 6.47 -27.07 -2.17
C LYS A 167 5.47 -27.58 -1.14
N SER A 168 4.62 -26.72 -0.58
CA SER A 168 3.60 -27.16 0.39
C SER A 168 2.35 -27.74 -0.29
N SER A 169 2.06 -27.32 -1.53
CA SER A 169 0.78 -27.54 -2.21
C SER A 169 1.03 -28.05 -3.64
N CYS A 170 1.40 -29.33 -3.74
CA CYS A 170 1.94 -29.90 -4.98
C CYS A 170 1.04 -30.93 -5.68
N ASN A 171 -0.15 -31.24 -5.16
CA ASN A 171 -0.96 -32.38 -5.63
C ASN A 171 -2.33 -31.97 -6.20
N ASN A 172 -2.55 -30.69 -6.47
CA ASN A 172 -3.76 -30.13 -7.08
C ASN A 172 -3.54 -29.90 -8.60
N ASP A 173 -4.56 -29.37 -9.28
CA ASP A 173 -4.46 -28.99 -10.70
C ASP A 173 -3.66 -27.69 -10.94
N TRP A 174 -3.33 -26.97 -9.86
CA TRP A 174 -2.70 -25.64 -9.78
C TRP A 174 -1.53 -25.69 -8.79
N PRO A 175 -0.45 -26.44 -9.10
CA PRO A 175 0.59 -26.71 -8.11
C PRO A 175 1.49 -25.50 -7.88
N GLY A 176 1.59 -25.07 -6.62
CA GLY A 176 2.37 -23.89 -6.22
C GLY A 176 1.70 -22.57 -6.62
N SER A 177 2.25 -21.46 -6.13
CA SER A 177 1.57 -20.15 -6.19
C SER A 177 1.09 -19.73 -7.59
N ASP A 178 -0.14 -19.24 -7.63
CA ASP A 178 -0.83 -18.70 -8.81
C ASP A 178 -0.75 -17.17 -8.83
N ILE A 179 0.04 -16.60 -9.75
CA ILE A 179 0.35 -15.17 -9.83
C ILE A 179 -0.40 -14.52 -10.99
N ASP A 180 -0.95 -13.33 -10.80
CA ASP A 180 -1.56 -12.46 -11.84
C ASP A 180 -0.61 -11.33 -12.22
N ALA A 181 -0.01 -10.66 -11.22
CA ALA A 181 0.94 -9.56 -11.44
C ALA A 181 1.84 -9.34 -10.22
N VAL A 182 2.94 -8.63 -10.43
CA VAL A 182 3.81 -8.12 -9.36
C VAL A 182 4.05 -6.64 -9.58
N GLY A 183 3.79 -5.81 -8.57
CA GLY A 183 3.90 -4.36 -8.68
C GLY A 183 4.51 -3.70 -7.46
N ALA A 184 5.34 -2.68 -7.68
CA ALA A 184 5.91 -1.85 -6.63
C ALA A 184 4.92 -0.74 -6.21
N ILE A 185 4.41 -0.79 -4.98
CA ILE A 185 3.64 0.32 -4.36
C ILE A 185 4.59 1.48 -4.04
N GLY A 186 5.68 1.17 -3.35
CA GLY A 186 6.84 2.02 -3.16
C GLY A 186 7.64 2.03 -4.45
N SER A 187 7.16 2.78 -5.45
CA SER A 187 7.76 2.79 -6.79
C SER A 187 8.46 4.11 -7.08
N ALA A 188 9.57 4.02 -7.82
CA ALA A 188 10.25 5.14 -8.45
C ALA A 188 10.19 4.97 -9.97
N ILE A 189 10.15 6.07 -10.70
CA ILE A 189 10.21 6.07 -12.17
C ILE A 189 11.67 6.18 -12.59
N GLN A 190 12.09 5.34 -13.53
CA GLN A 190 13.41 5.38 -14.12
C GLN A 190 13.34 5.76 -15.59
N ILE A 191 13.99 6.88 -15.95
CA ILE A 191 14.20 7.25 -17.34
C ILE A 191 15.68 7.12 -17.68
N THR A 192 15.98 6.30 -18.68
CA THR A 192 17.34 6.12 -19.20
C THR A 192 17.53 6.90 -20.48
N LEU A 193 18.46 7.86 -20.48
CA LEU A 193 18.82 8.65 -21.65
C LEU A 193 20.20 8.24 -22.16
N SER A 194 20.30 7.90 -23.44
CA SER A 194 21.59 7.55 -24.05
C SER A 194 22.49 8.77 -24.18
N ASN A 195 23.77 8.63 -23.81
CA ASN A 195 24.74 9.72 -23.91
C ASN A 195 24.94 10.22 -25.35
N SER A 196 24.72 9.39 -26.37
CA SER A 196 24.86 9.82 -27.77
C SER A 196 23.78 10.83 -28.19
N VAL A 197 22.61 10.76 -27.54
CA VAL A 197 21.52 11.72 -27.67
C VAL A 197 21.84 13.00 -26.89
N LEU A 198 22.38 12.85 -25.69
CA LEU A 198 22.64 13.97 -24.78
C LEU A 198 23.88 14.79 -25.11
N PHE A 199 24.98 14.15 -25.52
CA PHE A 199 26.32 14.73 -25.54
C PHE A 199 27.11 14.33 -26.80
N GLU A 200 28.06 15.17 -27.18
CA GLU A 200 29.11 14.79 -28.13
C GLU A 200 30.17 13.90 -27.45
N PHE A 201 30.93 13.14 -28.25
CA PHE A 201 31.96 12.23 -27.73
C PHE A 201 32.97 12.98 -26.84
N GLY A 202 33.22 12.44 -25.64
CA GLY A 202 34.12 13.02 -24.64
C GLY A 202 33.65 14.35 -24.01
N LYS A 203 32.46 14.86 -24.38
CA LYS A 203 31.91 16.11 -23.85
C LYS A 203 30.80 15.87 -22.84
N PHE A 204 30.46 16.94 -22.12
CA PHE A 204 29.35 17.01 -21.15
C PHE A 204 28.42 18.21 -21.39
N ASP A 205 28.67 19.03 -22.41
CA ASP A 205 27.72 20.07 -22.83
C ASP A 205 26.53 19.40 -23.54
N LEU A 206 25.31 19.69 -23.05
CA LEU A 206 24.08 19.16 -23.63
C LEU A 206 23.89 19.64 -25.07
N LYS A 207 23.48 18.73 -25.96
CA LYS A 207 23.01 19.09 -27.29
C LYS A 207 21.71 19.90 -27.21
N LYS A 208 21.43 20.67 -28.25
CA LYS A 208 20.20 21.46 -28.32
C LYS A 208 18.96 20.57 -28.30
N GLU A 209 19.01 19.44 -29.01
CA GLU A 209 17.94 18.45 -29.11
C GLU A 209 17.68 17.77 -27.76
N ALA A 210 18.74 17.51 -26.98
CA ALA A 210 18.65 16.93 -25.65
C ALA A 210 17.88 17.82 -24.65
N SER A 211 17.97 19.15 -24.83
CA SER A 211 17.23 20.10 -24.00
C SER A 211 15.71 19.98 -24.20
N ASN A 212 15.27 19.72 -25.43
CA ASN A 212 13.84 19.48 -25.73
C ASN A 212 13.36 18.15 -25.14
N GLU A 213 14.20 17.12 -25.16
CA GLU A 213 13.85 15.82 -24.58
C GLU A 213 13.65 15.90 -23.06
N ILE A 214 14.58 16.57 -22.37
CA ILE A 214 14.48 16.82 -20.92
C ILE A 214 13.21 17.62 -20.60
N LYS A 215 12.83 18.58 -21.46
CA LYS A 215 11.59 19.35 -21.31
C LYS A 215 10.33 18.50 -21.47
N ASN A 216 10.32 17.56 -22.40
CA ASN A 216 9.20 16.65 -22.58
C ASN A 216 9.06 15.72 -21.36
N LEU A 217 10.18 15.20 -20.87
CA LEU A 217 10.22 14.38 -19.66
C LEU A 217 9.64 15.13 -18.45
N ILE A 218 10.09 16.37 -18.26
CA ILE A 218 9.57 17.29 -17.24
C ILE A 218 8.04 17.43 -17.31
N THR A 219 7.49 17.51 -18.53
CA THR A 219 6.04 17.63 -18.72
C THR A 219 5.31 16.36 -18.29
N GLN A 220 5.87 15.18 -18.54
CA GLN A 220 5.28 13.89 -18.15
C GLN A 220 5.19 13.73 -16.62
N ILE A 221 6.19 14.24 -15.91
CA ILE A 221 6.30 14.07 -14.45
C ILE A 221 5.57 15.17 -13.67
N SER A 222 5.02 16.17 -14.36
CA SER A 222 4.21 17.25 -13.77
C SER A 222 2.95 16.75 -13.04
N GLY A 223 2.54 15.50 -13.29
CA GLY A 223 1.43 14.85 -12.59
C GLY A 223 1.76 14.26 -11.22
N ILE A 224 3.03 14.19 -10.86
CA ILE A 224 3.47 13.55 -9.62
C ILE A 224 3.53 14.63 -8.52
N ASP A 225 2.66 14.49 -7.52
CA ASP A 225 2.71 15.31 -6.32
C ASP A 225 3.95 14.94 -5.49
N ASN A 226 4.74 15.93 -5.05
CA ASN A 226 5.84 15.78 -4.10
C ASN A 226 6.83 14.63 -4.39
N TYR A 227 7.92 14.93 -5.11
CA TYR A 227 8.95 13.96 -5.45
C TYR A 227 10.37 14.50 -5.20
N THR A 228 11.32 13.59 -5.16
CA THR A 228 12.77 13.86 -5.29
C THR A 228 13.29 13.24 -6.59
N ILE A 229 14.33 13.85 -7.16
CA ILE A 229 14.99 13.38 -8.38
C ILE A 229 16.44 12.99 -8.04
N GLU A 230 16.85 11.81 -8.48
CA GLU A 230 18.24 11.40 -8.52
C GLU A 230 18.71 11.30 -9.98
N ILE A 231 19.84 11.94 -10.31
CA ILE A 231 20.42 11.90 -11.66
C ILE A 231 21.77 11.20 -11.59
N GLU A 232 21.89 10.08 -12.30
CA GLU A 232 23.05 9.21 -12.29
C GLU A 232 23.75 9.25 -13.64
N GLY A 233 25.03 9.62 -13.65
CA GLY A 233 25.86 9.55 -14.86
C GLY A 233 26.64 8.24 -14.91
N HIS A 234 26.71 7.64 -16.10
CA HIS A 234 27.51 6.44 -16.37
C HIS A 234 28.37 6.59 -17.64
N THR A 235 29.52 5.92 -17.64
CA THR A 235 30.42 5.78 -18.78
C THR A 235 30.59 4.31 -19.16
N ASP A 236 31.26 4.06 -20.28
CA ASP A 236 31.81 2.75 -20.57
C ASP A 236 33.17 2.57 -19.87
N SER A 237 33.82 1.43 -20.12
CA SER A 237 35.15 1.11 -19.59
C SER A 237 36.33 1.74 -20.34
N ILE A 238 36.12 2.76 -21.19
CA ILE A 238 37.21 3.39 -21.94
C ILE A 238 37.67 4.62 -21.18
N GLY A 239 38.92 4.62 -20.73
CA GLY A 239 39.52 5.72 -19.98
C GLY A 239 40.10 5.23 -18.67
N SER A 240 40.38 6.18 -17.77
CA SER A 240 40.73 5.87 -16.38
C SER A 240 39.51 6.10 -15.49
N ASP A 241 39.38 5.33 -14.42
CA ASP A 241 38.29 5.45 -13.44
C ASP A 241 38.09 6.90 -12.96
N ALA A 242 39.18 7.61 -12.66
CA ALA A 242 39.11 9.00 -12.23
C ALA A 242 38.52 9.94 -13.31
N ALA A 243 38.91 9.76 -14.57
CA ALA A 243 38.36 10.52 -15.68
C ALA A 243 36.88 10.17 -15.93
N ASN A 244 36.53 8.89 -15.81
CA ASN A 244 35.18 8.38 -16.01
C ASN A 244 34.22 8.83 -14.92
N ASN A 245 34.65 8.85 -13.67
CA ASN A 245 33.89 9.39 -12.53
C ASN A 245 33.66 10.90 -12.69
N LEU A 246 34.68 11.66 -13.09
CA LEU A 246 34.53 13.10 -13.32
C LEU A 246 33.61 13.39 -14.51
N LEU A 247 33.76 12.65 -15.61
CA LEU A 247 32.96 12.83 -16.82
C LEU A 247 31.48 12.51 -16.57
N SER A 248 31.19 11.38 -15.92
CA SER A 248 29.82 10.99 -15.56
C SER A 248 29.17 12.01 -14.61
N LEU A 249 29.89 12.45 -13.58
CA LEU A 249 29.40 13.49 -12.66
C LEU A 249 29.10 14.81 -13.38
N ASN A 250 29.97 15.25 -14.29
CA ASN A 250 29.76 16.48 -15.06
C ASN A 250 28.54 16.36 -15.98
N ARG A 251 28.33 15.20 -16.62
CA ARG A 251 27.14 14.94 -17.46
C ARG A 251 25.85 14.98 -16.66
N ALA A 252 25.82 14.34 -15.50
CA ALA A 252 24.66 14.35 -14.63
C ALA A 252 24.36 15.77 -14.09
N ASN A 253 25.39 16.57 -13.79
CA ASN A 253 25.24 18.00 -13.45
C ASN A 253 24.71 18.84 -14.61
N ALA A 254 25.10 18.55 -15.86
CA ALA A 254 24.57 19.23 -17.03
C ALA A 254 23.06 18.99 -17.19
N VAL A 255 22.59 17.76 -16.95
CA VAL A 255 21.16 17.43 -16.93
C VAL A 255 20.46 18.15 -15.77
N LYS A 256 21.00 18.13 -14.54
CA LYS A 256 20.47 18.91 -13.41
C LYS A 256 20.28 20.38 -13.77
N LYS A 257 21.29 21.00 -14.39
CA LYS A 257 21.21 22.42 -14.82
C LYS A 257 20.03 22.66 -15.76
N GLN A 258 19.74 21.74 -16.67
CA GLN A 258 18.61 21.85 -17.58
C GLN A 258 17.26 21.75 -16.83
N PHE A 259 17.15 20.82 -15.86
CA PHE A 259 15.96 20.73 -15.00
C PHE A 259 15.68 22.02 -14.21
N LEU A 260 16.73 22.68 -13.71
CA LEU A 260 16.60 23.94 -12.97
C LEU A 260 16.15 25.11 -13.86
N ILE A 261 16.48 25.09 -15.16
CA ILE A 261 16.14 26.16 -16.11
C ILE A 261 14.66 26.10 -16.53
N GLU A 262 14.14 24.92 -16.87
CA GLU A 262 12.81 24.80 -17.49
C GLU A 262 11.66 24.96 -16.48
N GLU A 263 11.77 24.41 -15.27
CA GLU A 263 10.62 24.30 -14.33
C GLU A 263 10.78 25.01 -12.99
N LYS A 264 11.94 25.64 -12.74
CA LYS A 264 12.27 26.15 -11.40
C LYS A 264 12.12 25.08 -10.31
N ILE A 265 12.40 23.81 -10.63
CA ILE A 265 12.44 22.75 -9.62
C ILE A 265 13.47 23.16 -8.57
N ASP A 266 13.09 23.05 -7.29
CA ASP A 266 14.00 23.36 -6.20
C ASP A 266 15.22 22.44 -6.29
N SER A 267 16.42 23.03 -6.33
CA SER A 267 17.67 22.27 -6.35
C SER A 267 17.81 21.34 -5.14
N SER A 268 17.11 21.58 -4.04
CA SER A 268 17.07 20.69 -2.86
C SER A 268 16.43 19.33 -3.16
N LYS A 269 15.60 19.24 -4.22
CA LYS A 269 14.96 18.00 -4.66
C LYS A 269 15.84 17.14 -5.56
N ILE A 270 16.97 17.67 -6.06
CA ILE A 270 17.79 17.01 -7.07
C ILE A 270 19.16 16.62 -6.52
N THR A 271 19.40 15.31 -6.41
CA THR A 271 20.69 14.70 -6.10
C THR A 271 21.38 14.25 -7.38
N VAL A 272 22.71 14.34 -7.43
CA VAL A 272 23.52 13.96 -8.59
C VAL A 272 24.60 12.97 -8.17
N LYS A 273 24.75 11.89 -8.92
CA LYS A 273 25.80 10.88 -8.74
C LYS A 273 26.53 10.61 -10.05
N GLY A 274 27.84 10.39 -9.97
CA GLY A 274 28.67 9.97 -11.10
C GLY A 274 29.33 8.64 -10.79
N TYR A 275 28.92 7.58 -11.48
CA TYR A 275 29.41 6.22 -11.22
C TYR A 275 30.58 5.82 -12.13
N GLY A 276 30.90 6.62 -13.15
CA GLY A 276 31.84 6.21 -14.20
C GLY A 276 31.41 4.86 -14.79
N GLU A 277 32.33 3.91 -14.84
CA GLU A 277 32.12 2.57 -15.39
C GLU A 277 31.71 1.51 -14.35
N SER A 278 31.60 1.89 -13.06
CA SER A 278 31.47 0.94 -11.95
C SER A 278 30.13 0.22 -11.87
N VAL A 279 29.09 0.72 -12.56
CA VAL A 279 27.74 0.13 -12.60
C VAL A 279 27.30 -0.12 -14.07
N PRO A 280 27.91 -1.11 -14.74
CA PRO A 280 27.55 -1.48 -16.12
C PRO A 280 26.23 -2.27 -16.14
N ILE A 281 25.37 -2.00 -17.12
CA ILE A 281 24.15 -2.80 -17.36
C ILE A 281 24.44 -4.01 -18.26
N VAL A 282 25.51 -3.94 -19.05
CA VAL A 282 26.01 -5.02 -19.90
C VAL A 282 27.54 -5.03 -19.89
N ASN A 283 28.16 -6.16 -20.23
CA ASN A 283 29.62 -6.25 -20.27
C ASN A 283 30.22 -5.26 -21.30
N ASN A 284 31.37 -4.64 -21.00
CA ASN A 284 31.97 -3.63 -21.89
C ASN A 284 32.75 -4.20 -23.11
N SER A 285 32.61 -5.49 -23.41
CA SER A 285 33.44 -6.19 -24.40
C SER A 285 33.21 -5.74 -25.85
N THR A 286 32.04 -5.19 -26.17
CA THR A 286 31.69 -4.74 -27.53
C THR A 286 31.34 -3.25 -27.56
N GLU A 287 31.50 -2.60 -28.71
CA GLU A 287 31.13 -1.17 -28.84
C GLU A 287 29.63 -0.94 -28.63
N GLU A 288 28.80 -1.87 -29.08
CA GLU A 288 27.35 -1.83 -28.84
C GLU A 288 27.04 -1.86 -27.33
N ASN A 289 27.70 -2.72 -26.56
CA ASN A 289 27.48 -2.77 -25.13
C ASN A 289 28.02 -1.54 -24.40
N ARG A 290 29.18 -1.03 -24.83
CA ARG A 290 29.71 0.24 -24.32
C ARG A 290 28.73 1.39 -24.58
N GLN A 291 28.08 1.42 -25.74
CA GLN A 291 27.02 2.41 -26.04
C GLN A 291 25.87 2.33 -25.05
N LYS A 292 25.43 1.12 -24.67
CA LYS A 292 24.37 0.91 -23.66
C LYS A 292 24.81 1.39 -22.27
N ASN A 293 26.07 1.17 -21.89
CA ASN A 293 26.61 1.62 -20.61
C ASN A 293 26.78 3.15 -20.52
N ARG A 294 27.03 3.83 -21.64
CA ARG A 294 27.10 5.30 -21.72
C ARG A 294 25.69 5.91 -21.67
N ARG A 295 25.20 6.14 -20.45
CA ARG A 295 23.85 6.65 -20.20
C ARG A 295 23.81 7.68 -19.07
N VAL A 296 22.69 8.37 -18.97
CA VAL A 296 22.25 9.08 -17.77
C VAL A 296 20.92 8.48 -17.33
N ASN A 297 20.83 8.03 -16.09
CA ASN A 297 19.57 7.62 -15.48
C ASN A 297 18.99 8.81 -14.71
N ILE A 298 17.69 9.02 -14.85
CA ILE A 298 16.92 10.00 -14.09
C ILE A 298 15.87 9.20 -13.31
N ILE A 299 16.03 9.18 -12.00
CA ILE A 299 15.17 8.42 -11.10
C ILE A 299 14.30 9.41 -10.33
N ILE A 300 12.99 9.27 -10.47
CA ILE A 300 12.00 10.12 -9.83
C ILE A 300 11.33 9.30 -8.75
N ILE A 301 11.59 9.69 -7.51
CA ILE A 301 11.06 9.01 -6.33
C ILE A 301 9.92 9.88 -5.80
N PRO A 302 8.65 9.48 -5.98
CA PRO A 302 7.54 10.09 -5.28
C PRO A 302 7.83 9.98 -3.78
N LYS A 303 7.84 11.10 -3.09
CA LYS A 303 7.76 11.11 -1.64
C LYS A 303 6.28 10.90 -1.35
N SER A 304 5.91 9.65 -1.08
CA SER A 304 4.56 9.27 -0.68
C SER A 304 4.02 10.36 0.24
N VAL A 305 3.07 11.14 -0.29
CA VAL A 305 2.18 11.90 0.56
C VAL A 305 1.52 10.82 1.39
N GLN A 306 1.79 10.79 2.71
CA GLN A 306 1.08 9.99 3.72
C GLN A 306 -0.26 9.61 3.13
N ARG A 307 -0.47 8.33 2.73
CA ARG A 307 -1.66 7.81 2.02
C ARG A 307 -2.67 8.94 1.95
N LYS A 308 -2.60 9.78 0.89
CA LYS A 308 -3.62 10.82 0.69
C LYS A 308 -4.87 9.98 0.74
N THR A 309 -5.62 10.08 1.84
CA THR A 309 -6.58 9.06 2.21
C THR A 309 -7.44 8.88 0.99
N TYR A 310 -7.36 7.72 0.35
CA TYR A 310 -8.42 7.27 -0.53
C TYR A 310 -9.58 7.01 0.41
N GLU A 311 -10.17 8.12 0.87
CA GLU A 311 -11.60 8.27 0.85
C GLU A 311 -11.99 7.84 -0.55
N VAL A 312 -12.24 6.54 -0.71
CA VAL A 312 -13.17 6.12 -1.72
C VAL A 312 -14.38 7.02 -1.46
N GLU A 313 -14.70 7.91 -2.39
CA GLU A 313 -15.94 8.65 -2.40
C GLU A 313 -17.06 7.62 -2.53
N THR A 314 -17.38 6.96 -1.43
CA THR A 314 -18.50 6.04 -1.35
C THR A 314 -19.71 6.86 -0.95
N ASN A 315 -20.83 6.66 -1.64
CA ASN A 315 -22.13 7.17 -1.19
C ASN A 315 -22.69 6.35 -0.01
N SER A 316 -21.91 5.44 0.57
CA SER A 316 -22.30 4.46 1.60
C SER A 316 -21.19 4.27 2.64
N ILE A 317 -21.53 3.88 3.87
CA ILE A 317 -20.55 3.52 4.91
C ILE A 317 -19.67 2.35 4.44
N PHE A 318 -18.36 2.51 4.63
CA PHE A 318 -17.34 1.52 4.32
C PHE A 318 -16.94 0.77 5.61
N MET A 319 -16.89 -0.57 5.59
CA MET A 319 -16.64 -1.39 6.78
C MET A 319 -15.61 -2.51 6.54
N PRO A 320 -14.30 -2.28 6.71
CA PRO A 320 -13.33 -3.36 6.77
C PRO A 320 -13.56 -4.21 8.03
N TYR A 321 -13.28 -5.51 7.95
CA TYR A 321 -13.30 -6.39 9.12
C TYR A 321 -11.97 -7.11 9.36
N TYR A 322 -11.72 -7.45 10.63
CA TYR A 322 -10.49 -8.07 11.12
C TYR A 322 -10.79 -9.38 11.81
N LYS A 323 -9.96 -10.41 11.56
CA LYS A 323 -10.00 -11.68 12.30
C LYS A 323 -9.08 -11.66 13.52
N LYS A 324 -9.60 -12.01 14.70
CA LYS A 324 -8.82 -11.97 15.97
C LYS A 324 -7.76 -13.08 16.10
N GLU A 325 -7.88 -14.19 15.36
CA GLU A 325 -6.98 -15.34 15.41
C GLU A 325 -5.96 -15.34 14.24
N GLY A 326 -4.80 -14.72 14.46
CA GLY A 326 -3.50 -15.16 13.93
C GLY A 326 -3.18 -14.98 12.45
N VAL A 327 -4.12 -14.61 11.59
CA VAL A 327 -3.83 -14.28 10.18
C VAL A 327 -4.69 -13.08 9.79
N PHE A 328 -4.03 -11.98 9.44
CA PHE A 328 -4.66 -10.88 8.74
C PHE A 328 -5.28 -11.44 7.46
N LYS A 329 -6.61 -11.49 7.41
CA LYS A 329 -7.33 -11.68 6.16
C LYS A 329 -8.06 -10.40 5.88
N ASN A 330 -7.44 -9.57 5.05
CA ASN A 330 -8.11 -8.49 4.38
C ASN A 330 -9.07 -9.12 3.36
N VAL A 331 -10.28 -9.49 3.79
CA VAL A 331 -11.36 -9.67 2.82
C VAL A 331 -11.94 -8.27 2.62
N TYR A 332 -11.47 -7.61 1.58
CA TYR A 332 -12.02 -6.34 1.18
C TYR A 332 -13.54 -6.44 0.89
N PRO A 333 -14.27 -5.31 1.02
CA PRO A 333 -15.49 -5.28 1.81
C PRO A 333 -16.77 -5.47 1.01
N GLN A 334 -17.81 -6.00 1.68
CA GLN A 334 -19.19 -5.82 1.22
C GLN A 334 -19.64 -4.39 1.51
N ALA A 335 -20.26 -3.72 0.53
CA ALA A 335 -20.98 -2.47 0.79
C ALA A 335 -22.00 -2.71 1.91
N PHE A 336 -22.07 -1.81 2.90
CA PHE A 336 -23.17 -1.79 3.85
C PHE A 336 -24.46 -1.52 3.07
N ASN A 337 -25.21 -2.58 2.79
CA ASN A 337 -26.40 -2.51 1.97
C ASN A 337 -27.53 -3.33 2.59
N GLU A 338 -28.75 -3.07 2.15
CA GLU A 338 -29.97 -3.66 2.71
C GLU A 338 -29.99 -5.20 2.67
N LYS A 339 -29.15 -5.86 1.86
CA LYS A 339 -29.04 -7.32 1.84
C LYS A 339 -28.22 -7.87 3.01
N THR A 340 -27.23 -7.11 3.50
CA THR A 340 -26.33 -7.55 4.59
C THR A 340 -26.80 -7.05 5.95
N PHE A 341 -27.32 -5.81 6.02
CA PHE A 341 -27.92 -5.22 7.22
C PHE A 341 -29.23 -4.50 6.86
N PRO A 342 -30.34 -5.23 6.69
CA PRO A 342 -31.62 -4.63 6.30
C PRO A 342 -32.11 -3.62 7.35
N ARG A 343 -32.34 -2.36 6.94
CA ARG A 343 -32.98 -1.27 7.73
C ARG A 343 -32.18 -0.64 8.89
N VAL A 344 -30.85 -0.69 8.90
CA VAL A 344 -30.06 0.18 9.79
C VAL A 344 -29.64 1.43 9.01
N TRP A 345 -29.50 2.59 9.68
CA TRP A 345 -29.00 3.81 9.04
C TRP A 345 -27.74 3.52 8.23
N THR A 346 -27.74 3.86 6.95
CA THR A 346 -26.63 3.56 6.03
C THR A 346 -25.60 4.69 5.94
N THR A 347 -25.82 5.79 6.67
CA THR A 347 -24.97 6.99 6.75
C THR A 347 -25.12 7.68 8.12
N ASP A 348 -24.13 8.50 8.49
CA ASP A 348 -24.08 9.30 9.73
C ASP A 348 -24.29 8.47 11.01
N ILE A 349 -23.64 7.31 11.12
CA ILE A 349 -23.58 6.54 12.36
C ILE A 349 -22.49 7.14 13.23
N ASP A 350 -22.80 7.49 14.47
CA ASP A 350 -21.84 8.08 15.40
C ASP A 350 -20.89 7.02 15.99
N GLU A 351 -21.42 5.83 16.35
CA GLU A 351 -20.65 4.71 16.91
C GLU A 351 -21.53 3.42 16.88
N ALA A 352 -20.93 2.25 17.12
CA ALA A 352 -21.63 0.99 17.35
C ALA A 352 -21.13 0.25 18.60
N LEU A 353 -22.01 -0.51 19.25
CA LEU A 353 -21.68 -1.37 20.40
C LEU A 353 -22.21 -2.78 20.20
N THR A 354 -21.36 -3.78 20.38
CA THR A 354 -21.81 -5.18 20.50
C THR A 354 -22.02 -5.56 21.96
N LEU A 355 -23.24 -6.01 22.28
CA LEU A 355 -23.60 -6.54 23.59
C LEU A 355 -24.65 -7.66 23.44
N ASN A 356 -24.41 -8.84 24.02
CA ASN A 356 -25.35 -9.96 24.08
C ASN A 356 -26.01 -10.35 22.73
N ASN A 357 -25.20 -10.48 21.67
CA ASN A 357 -25.63 -10.74 20.28
C ASN A 357 -26.42 -9.62 19.60
N ILE A 358 -26.57 -8.47 20.23
CA ILE A 358 -27.13 -7.27 19.64
C ILE A 358 -25.99 -6.32 19.28
N ILE A 359 -26.07 -5.71 18.10
CA ILE A 359 -25.30 -4.52 17.76
C ILE A 359 -26.22 -3.32 17.93
N TYR A 360 -25.81 -2.35 18.73
CA TYR A 360 -26.49 -1.08 18.93
C TYR A 360 -25.77 -0.02 18.11
N PHE A 361 -26.43 0.50 17.08
CA PHE A 361 -25.91 1.60 16.27
C PHE A 361 -26.44 2.94 16.80
N PHE A 362 -25.55 3.90 17.02
CA PHE A 362 -25.88 5.23 17.55
C PHE A 362 -25.89 6.26 16.42
N LYS A 363 -26.86 7.19 16.44
CA LYS A 363 -26.94 8.33 15.52
C LYS A 363 -27.68 9.49 16.16
N GLY A 364 -27.00 10.61 16.34
CA GLY A 364 -27.48 11.75 17.10
C GLY A 364 -27.91 11.31 18.51
N GLY A 365 -29.20 11.44 18.80
CA GLY A 365 -29.79 11.00 20.08
C GLY A 365 -30.54 9.68 20.04
N MET A 366 -30.40 8.93 18.95
CA MET A 366 -31.15 7.70 18.69
C MET A 366 -30.23 6.49 18.64
N CYS A 367 -30.80 5.33 18.91
CA CYS A 367 -30.14 4.04 18.91
C CYS A 367 -31.01 3.01 18.19
N GLN A 368 -30.41 2.24 17.27
CA GLN A 368 -31.06 1.13 16.57
C GLN A 368 -30.38 -0.18 16.96
N ALA A 369 -31.18 -1.12 17.48
CA ALA A 369 -30.72 -2.47 17.81
C ALA A 369 -30.81 -3.39 16.58
N PHE A 370 -29.77 -4.19 16.37
CA PHE A 370 -29.67 -5.21 15.33
C PHE A 370 -29.28 -6.55 15.95
N ASN A 371 -30.11 -7.57 15.75
CA ASN A 371 -29.90 -8.90 16.26
C ASN A 371 -29.08 -9.75 15.30
N LYS A 372 -27.85 -10.07 15.70
CA LYS A 372 -26.89 -10.84 14.87
C LYS A 372 -27.35 -12.27 14.62
N LYS A 373 -28.06 -12.88 15.58
CA LYS A 373 -28.51 -14.27 15.47
C LYS A 373 -29.63 -14.43 14.45
N SER A 374 -30.61 -13.52 14.47
CA SER A 374 -31.71 -13.54 13.51
C SER A 374 -31.42 -12.78 12.22
N ASN A 375 -30.29 -12.06 12.16
CA ASN A 375 -29.93 -11.14 11.08
C ASN A 375 -31.04 -10.10 10.80
N LYS A 376 -31.56 -9.46 11.85
CA LYS A 376 -32.73 -8.54 11.76
C LYS A 376 -32.60 -7.35 12.69
N VAL A 377 -33.13 -6.21 12.23
CA VAL A 377 -33.32 -5.02 13.06
C VAL A 377 -34.45 -5.22 14.06
N GLU A 378 -34.23 -4.79 15.30
CA GLU A 378 -35.20 -4.90 16.39
C GLU A 378 -36.01 -3.62 16.54
N GLY A 379 -37.22 -3.62 15.98
CA GLY A 379 -38.17 -2.52 16.08
C GLY A 379 -37.65 -1.21 15.46
N GLU A 380 -38.33 -0.11 15.78
CA GLU A 380 -37.96 1.24 15.35
C GLU A 380 -36.83 1.83 16.22
N PRO A 381 -36.05 2.81 15.72
CA PRO A 381 -35.04 3.48 16.51
C PRO A 381 -35.64 4.15 17.77
N LYS A 382 -34.95 4.02 18.91
CA LYS A 382 -35.37 4.62 20.19
C LYS A 382 -34.34 5.60 20.71
N LYS A 383 -34.67 6.37 21.75
CA LYS A 383 -33.68 7.26 22.37
C LYS A 383 -32.57 6.43 23.02
N ILE A 384 -31.36 6.97 23.05
CA ILE A 384 -30.21 6.33 23.71
C ILE A 384 -30.56 5.90 25.15
N ASN A 385 -31.21 6.79 25.90
CA ASN A 385 -31.60 6.55 27.30
C ASN A 385 -32.67 5.46 27.48
N ASP A 386 -33.41 5.07 26.43
CA ASP A 386 -34.37 3.98 26.53
C ASP A 386 -33.67 2.61 26.57
N PHE A 387 -32.49 2.50 25.94
CA PHE A 387 -31.63 1.31 26.00
C PHE A 387 -30.61 1.40 27.13
N PHE A 388 -30.01 2.57 27.32
CA PHE A 388 -28.91 2.80 28.26
C PHE A 388 -29.24 3.97 29.20
N PRO A 389 -30.05 3.74 30.26
CA PRO A 389 -30.47 4.79 31.17
C PRO A 389 -29.30 5.48 31.89
N GLY A 390 -29.29 6.81 31.83
CA GLY A 390 -28.29 7.66 32.49
C GLY A 390 -27.10 8.03 31.61
N LEU A 391 -27.14 7.72 30.32
CA LEU A 391 -26.18 8.25 29.34
C LEU A 391 -26.60 9.65 28.85
N TRP A 392 -25.69 10.32 28.13
CA TRP A 392 -26.02 11.53 27.39
C TRP A 392 -27.13 11.29 26.38
N GLU A 393 -27.94 12.32 26.13
CA GLU A 393 -29.03 12.23 25.15
C GLU A 393 -28.54 12.16 23.70
N SER A 394 -27.28 12.52 23.41
CA SER A 394 -26.65 12.46 22.10
C SER A 394 -25.13 12.67 22.17
N GLY A 395 -24.43 12.42 21.06
CA GLY A 395 -23.02 12.76 20.87
C GLY A 395 -22.07 11.79 21.54
N ILE A 396 -22.38 10.50 21.51
CA ILE A 396 -21.43 9.44 21.87
C ILE A 396 -20.37 9.41 20.76
N GLU A 397 -19.10 9.52 21.13
CA GLU A 397 -17.99 9.49 20.17
C GLU A 397 -17.30 8.13 20.17
N ALA A 398 -17.27 7.44 21.31
CA ALA A 398 -16.77 6.07 21.37
C ALA A 398 -17.48 5.26 22.44
N VAL A 399 -17.48 3.94 22.28
CA VAL A 399 -17.92 3.01 23.33
C VAL A 399 -17.05 1.77 23.34
N ILE A 400 -16.66 1.32 24.53
CA ILE A 400 -15.94 0.05 24.70
C ILE A 400 -16.65 -0.85 25.70
N ASN A 401 -16.85 -2.11 25.32
CA ASN A 401 -17.22 -3.16 26.25
C ASN A 401 -15.95 -3.71 26.92
N TRP A 402 -15.84 -3.51 28.23
CA TRP A 402 -14.63 -3.90 28.97
C TRP A 402 -14.54 -5.40 29.23
N GLY A 403 -15.61 -6.17 28.97
CA GLY A 403 -15.63 -7.62 29.17
C GLY A 403 -15.83 -8.07 30.62
N ASN A 404 -16.01 -7.13 31.55
CA ASN A 404 -16.26 -7.41 32.98
C ASN A 404 -17.66 -6.96 33.46
N GLY A 405 -18.62 -6.84 32.53
CA GLY A 405 -19.95 -6.31 32.81
C GLY A 405 -20.01 -4.78 32.92
N LYS A 406 -18.94 -4.08 32.50
CA LYS A 406 -18.92 -2.62 32.38
C LYS A 406 -18.73 -2.19 30.93
N LEU A 407 -19.46 -1.15 30.54
CA LEU A 407 -19.23 -0.39 29.32
C LEU A 407 -18.66 0.98 29.69
N TYR A 408 -17.84 1.56 28.82
CA TYR A 408 -17.36 2.92 28.96
C TYR A 408 -17.73 3.69 27.70
N PHE A 409 -18.56 4.72 27.86
CA PHE A 409 -19.00 5.62 26.79
C PHE A 409 -18.21 6.92 26.88
N PHE A 410 -17.73 7.44 25.75
CA PHE A 410 -16.89 8.62 25.67
C PHE A 410 -17.59 9.74 24.89
N LYS A 411 -17.38 10.98 25.34
CA LYS A 411 -17.87 12.19 24.70
C LYS A 411 -16.96 13.36 25.06
N GLY A 412 -16.27 13.92 24.07
CA GLY A 412 -15.28 14.96 24.27
C GLY A 412 -14.24 14.54 25.32
N SER A 413 -13.98 15.40 26.31
CA SER A 413 -13.05 15.12 27.39
C SER A 413 -13.63 14.26 28.54
N GLU A 414 -14.83 13.68 28.38
CA GLU A 414 -15.54 12.98 29.44
C GLU A 414 -15.88 11.53 29.07
N TYR A 415 -16.10 10.72 30.10
CA TYR A 415 -16.58 9.35 29.95
C TYR A 415 -17.63 8.99 31.01
N ILE A 416 -18.55 8.08 30.68
CA ILE A 416 -19.53 7.46 31.59
C ILE A 416 -19.24 5.96 31.65
N ARG A 417 -19.16 5.41 32.87
CA ARG A 417 -19.14 3.96 33.09
C ARG A 417 -20.57 3.45 33.31
N PHE A 418 -20.96 2.45 32.54
CA PHE A 418 -22.28 1.85 32.59
C PHE A 418 -22.19 0.39 33.03
N ASP A 419 -23.07 -0.03 33.94
CA ASP A 419 -23.15 -1.38 34.46
C ASP A 419 -24.19 -2.19 33.68
N THR A 420 -23.75 -3.25 32.99
CA THR A 420 -24.64 -4.07 32.17
C THR A 420 -25.50 -5.02 32.99
N ASN A 421 -25.15 -5.31 34.25
CA ASN A 421 -25.92 -6.19 35.12
C ASN A 421 -27.12 -5.47 35.71
N THR A 422 -26.95 -4.19 36.07
CA THR A 422 -28.00 -3.33 36.63
C THR A 422 -28.70 -2.46 35.58
N ASN A 423 -28.17 -2.46 34.34
CA ASN A 423 -28.65 -1.66 33.21
C ASN A 423 -28.73 -0.15 33.54
N LYS A 424 -27.67 0.40 34.14
CA LYS A 424 -27.63 1.80 34.58
C LYS A 424 -26.21 2.37 34.55
N ALA A 425 -26.10 3.67 34.28
CA ALA A 425 -24.87 4.43 34.53
C ALA A 425 -24.48 4.38 36.03
N ASP A 426 -23.20 4.17 36.30
CA ASP A 426 -22.66 4.20 37.67
C ASP A 426 -22.81 5.61 38.28
N THR A 427 -22.98 5.68 39.60
CA THR A 427 -23.07 6.97 40.31
C THR A 427 -21.73 7.70 40.27
N GLY A 428 -21.76 9.03 40.08
CA GLY A 428 -20.56 9.88 40.03
C GLY A 428 -19.93 10.01 38.64
N TYR A 429 -20.68 9.66 37.59
CA TYR A 429 -20.36 9.91 36.19
C TYR A 429 -21.30 10.98 35.59
N PRO A 430 -20.90 11.72 34.54
CA PRO A 430 -19.63 11.61 33.80
C PRO A 430 -18.40 12.04 34.61
N LYS A 431 -17.22 11.56 34.20
CA LYS A 431 -15.91 11.96 34.73
C LYS A 431 -15.01 12.45 33.61
N THR A 432 -14.04 13.29 33.95
CA THR A 432 -13.01 13.73 33.01
C THR A 432 -12.08 12.58 32.65
N MET A 433 -11.66 12.51 31.39
CA MET A 433 -10.66 11.53 30.95
C MET A 433 -9.27 11.84 31.54
N ALA A 434 -8.96 13.13 31.67
CA ALA A 434 -7.75 13.61 32.31
C ALA A 434 -7.61 13.07 33.73
N GLY A 435 -6.46 12.43 33.99
CA GLY A 435 -6.12 11.79 35.26
C GLY A 435 -6.82 10.45 35.53
N ASN A 436 -7.77 10.01 34.70
CA ASN A 436 -8.49 8.74 34.90
C ASN A 436 -8.08 7.62 33.90
N TRP A 437 -7.32 7.94 32.85
CA TRP A 437 -6.90 6.97 31.81
C TRP A 437 -5.37 6.85 31.64
N GLY A 438 -4.60 7.36 32.61
CA GLY A 438 -3.14 7.13 32.70
C GLY A 438 -2.26 7.84 31.68
N SER A 439 -2.81 8.64 30.76
CA SER A 439 -2.06 9.44 29.79
C SER A 439 -2.84 10.67 29.37
N SER A 440 -2.15 11.80 29.15
CA SER A 440 -2.76 13.04 28.65
C SER A 440 -3.26 12.93 27.20
N TRP A 441 -2.89 11.86 26.49
CA TRP A 441 -3.40 11.58 25.13
C TRP A 441 -4.94 11.44 25.11
N PHE A 442 -5.52 10.96 26.20
CA PHE A 442 -6.96 10.78 26.40
C PHE A 442 -7.71 12.08 26.75
N ASP A 443 -7.03 13.15 27.15
CA ASP A 443 -7.66 14.33 27.77
C ASP A 443 -8.71 15.01 26.89
N ASN A 444 -8.56 14.89 25.57
CA ASN A 444 -9.45 15.49 24.57
C ASN A 444 -10.24 14.44 23.78
N GLY A 445 -10.65 13.34 24.42
CA GLY A 445 -11.48 12.32 23.80
C GLY A 445 -10.74 11.33 22.91
N VAL A 446 -11.52 10.42 22.34
CA VAL A 446 -11.12 9.34 21.43
C VAL A 446 -12.18 9.18 20.35
N ASP A 447 -11.79 8.71 19.17
CA ASP A 447 -12.66 8.55 18.01
C ASP A 447 -13.42 7.21 18.01
N CYS A 448 -12.81 6.14 18.53
CA CYS A 448 -13.46 4.85 18.78
C CYS A 448 -12.58 4.01 19.71
N ALA A 449 -13.12 2.90 20.23
CA ALA A 449 -12.38 2.01 21.12
C ALA A 449 -12.87 0.56 21.05
N ILE A 450 -11.96 -0.40 21.10
CA ILE A 450 -12.30 -1.83 21.09
C ILE A 450 -11.48 -2.62 22.12
N ASN A 451 -12.14 -3.52 22.84
CA ASN A 451 -11.45 -4.53 23.64
C ASN A 451 -11.19 -5.74 22.74
N TRP A 452 -9.92 -6.03 22.50
CA TRP A 452 -9.55 -7.08 21.55
C TRP A 452 -9.74 -8.48 22.11
N GLY A 453 -9.88 -8.65 23.42
CA GLY A 453 -10.03 -9.96 24.05
C GLY A 453 -8.71 -10.74 24.22
N ASN A 454 -7.56 -10.16 23.83
CA ASN A 454 -6.22 -10.71 24.05
C ASN A 454 -5.52 -10.10 25.28
N GLY A 455 -6.29 -9.51 26.20
CA GLY A 455 -5.77 -8.76 27.35
C GLY A 455 -5.47 -7.28 27.06
N TYR A 456 -5.66 -6.83 25.82
CA TYR A 456 -5.46 -5.43 25.44
C TYR A 456 -6.74 -4.79 24.88
N ALA A 457 -6.90 -3.51 25.21
CA ALA A 457 -7.84 -2.60 24.57
C ALA A 457 -7.08 -1.64 23.65
N TYR A 458 -7.73 -1.19 22.60
CA TYR A 458 -7.17 -0.29 21.61
C TYR A 458 -8.09 0.91 21.45
N PHE A 459 -7.54 2.10 21.61
CA PHE A 459 -8.24 3.38 21.48
C PHE A 459 -7.68 4.13 20.29
N PHE A 460 -8.55 4.70 19.47
CA PHE A 460 -8.15 5.38 18.24
C PHE A 460 -8.46 6.87 18.34
N LYS A 461 -7.60 7.71 17.78
CA LYS A 461 -7.76 9.16 17.76
C LYS A 461 -6.88 9.78 16.67
N ASN A 462 -7.46 10.59 15.79
CA ASN A 462 -6.74 11.42 14.81
C ASN A 462 -5.69 10.64 13.99
N GLY A 463 -5.98 9.39 13.62
CA GLY A 463 -5.07 8.58 12.80
C GLY A 463 -4.00 7.84 13.58
N GLU A 464 -4.06 7.89 14.91
CA GLU A 464 -3.20 7.15 15.81
C GLU A 464 -4.03 6.22 16.69
N TYR A 465 -3.36 5.26 17.33
CA TYR A 465 -3.96 4.41 18.33
C TYR A 465 -3.08 4.24 19.57
N MET A 466 -3.75 4.11 20.71
CA MET A 466 -3.16 3.80 22.01
C MET A 466 -3.50 2.36 22.37
N LYS A 467 -2.47 1.55 22.67
CA LYS A 467 -2.65 0.20 23.21
C LYS A 467 -2.69 0.26 24.73
N TYR A 468 -3.73 -0.31 25.32
CA TYR A 468 -4.02 -0.26 26.75
C TYR A 468 -4.03 -1.66 27.34
N ASN A 469 -3.30 -1.85 28.43
CA ASN A 469 -3.27 -3.11 29.16
C ASN A 469 -4.50 -3.18 30.09
N VAL A 470 -5.39 -4.13 29.84
CA VAL A 470 -6.67 -4.24 30.55
C VAL A 470 -6.48 -4.67 32.01
N SER A 471 -5.51 -5.54 32.29
CA SER A 471 -5.28 -6.06 33.66
C SER A 471 -4.50 -5.08 34.53
N GLU A 472 -3.57 -4.34 33.93
CA GLU A 472 -2.75 -3.33 34.62
C GLU A 472 -3.43 -1.95 34.69
N ASP A 473 -4.57 -1.79 34.01
CA ASP A 473 -5.36 -0.56 33.94
C ASP A 473 -4.52 0.67 33.57
N LYS A 474 -3.72 0.56 32.50
CA LYS A 474 -2.87 1.65 32.00
C LYS A 474 -2.51 1.51 30.51
N PRO A 475 -2.19 2.62 29.83
CA PRO A 475 -1.59 2.58 28.50
C PRO A 475 -0.20 1.94 28.51
N LEU A 476 0.17 1.29 27.41
CA LEU A 476 1.52 0.73 27.22
C LEU A 476 2.53 1.81 26.81
N ASN A 477 3.78 1.65 27.26
CA ASN A 477 4.90 2.47 26.80
C ASN A 477 5.17 2.24 25.30
N GLY A 478 5.58 3.29 24.59
CA GLY A 478 5.84 3.25 23.15
C GLY A 478 4.60 3.54 22.28
N TYR A 479 3.49 3.95 22.89
CA TYR A 479 2.27 4.40 22.22
C TYR A 479 2.03 5.90 22.53
N PRO A 480 1.29 6.64 21.68
CA PRO A 480 0.52 6.16 20.52
C PRO A 480 1.41 5.72 19.35
N LEU A 481 0.86 4.84 18.51
CA LEU A 481 1.43 4.50 17.21
C LEU A 481 0.45 4.93 16.11
N THR A 482 0.96 5.10 14.90
CA THR A 482 0.12 5.40 13.73
C THR A 482 -0.84 4.24 13.43
N ASN A 483 -2.05 4.58 12.97
CA ASN A 483 -3.00 3.62 12.41
C ASN A 483 -2.44 2.87 11.21
N ALA A 484 -1.33 3.30 10.61
CA ALA A 484 -0.64 2.55 9.57
C ALA A 484 -0.19 1.15 10.03
N ALA A 485 0.02 0.94 11.34
CA ALA A 485 0.27 -0.39 11.89
C ALA A 485 -0.97 -1.32 11.82
N TRP A 486 -2.14 -0.75 11.53
CA TRP A 486 -3.36 -1.46 11.21
C TRP A 486 -3.59 -1.37 9.70
N GLU A 487 -2.84 -2.18 8.94
CA GLU A 487 -2.81 -2.32 7.47
C GLU A 487 -3.88 -1.52 6.69
N SER A 488 -5.17 -1.80 6.89
CA SER A 488 -6.31 -1.25 6.14
C SER A 488 -7.15 -0.20 6.89
N LEU A 489 -6.71 0.26 8.06
CA LEU A 489 -7.39 1.28 8.85
C LEU A 489 -7.09 2.69 8.31
N TRP A 490 -8.07 3.58 8.39
CA TRP A 490 -7.90 4.97 7.97
C TRP A 490 -6.84 5.69 8.80
N LEU A 491 -5.95 6.41 8.11
CA LEU A 491 -4.85 7.15 8.72
C LEU A 491 -5.23 8.50 9.34
N ASN A 492 -6.50 8.90 9.30
CA ASN A 492 -6.96 10.19 9.83
C ASN A 492 -7.99 10.06 10.94
N LYS A 493 -9.01 9.21 10.76
CA LYS A 493 -10.07 8.96 11.74
C LYS A 493 -10.82 7.69 11.36
N VAL A 494 -11.20 6.94 12.39
CA VAL A 494 -12.22 5.89 12.33
C VAL A 494 -13.47 6.45 13.01
N ASP A 495 -14.66 6.23 12.49
CA ASP A 495 -15.89 6.70 13.16
C ASP A 495 -16.50 5.68 14.11
N GLY A 496 -16.18 4.40 13.98
CA GLY A 496 -16.61 3.42 14.98
C GLY A 496 -16.13 2.01 14.74
N VAL A 497 -16.43 1.12 15.69
CA VAL A 497 -15.97 -0.26 15.69
C VAL A 497 -16.91 -1.21 16.45
N PHE A 498 -17.14 -2.42 15.96
CA PHE A 498 -17.97 -3.42 16.65
C PHE A 498 -17.61 -4.88 16.34
N ASP A 499 -17.93 -5.80 17.25
CA ASP A 499 -17.75 -7.24 17.03
C ASP A 499 -18.99 -7.87 16.35
N PHE A 500 -18.85 -8.43 15.15
CA PHE A 500 -19.91 -9.18 14.49
C PHE A 500 -19.91 -10.66 14.91
N ALA A 501 -18.76 -11.30 14.96
CA ALA A 501 -18.59 -12.68 15.43
C ALA A 501 -17.49 -12.74 16.49
N PRO A 502 -17.31 -13.87 17.24
CA PRO A 502 -16.30 -13.98 18.30
C PRO A 502 -14.90 -13.53 17.87
N ASN A 503 -14.57 -13.74 16.59
CA ASN A 503 -13.29 -13.38 16.00
C ASN A 503 -13.43 -12.38 14.85
N GLU A 504 -14.53 -11.64 14.70
CA GLU A 504 -14.71 -10.70 13.57
C GLU A 504 -15.05 -9.30 14.09
N VAL A 505 -14.13 -8.35 13.88
CA VAL A 505 -14.26 -6.94 14.28
C VAL A 505 -14.43 -6.09 13.04
N TYR A 506 -15.48 -5.28 12.97
CA TYR A 506 -15.73 -4.35 11.86
C TYR A 506 -15.42 -2.94 12.34
N PHE A 507 -14.57 -2.24 11.60
CA PHE A 507 -14.38 -0.80 11.76
C PHE A 507 -15.22 -0.09 10.70
N PHE A 508 -15.66 1.14 10.95
CA PHE A 508 -16.39 1.90 9.94
C PHE A 508 -16.05 3.37 9.95
N LYS A 509 -16.30 4.00 8.80
CA LYS A 509 -16.18 5.44 8.60
C LYS A 509 -17.38 5.92 7.79
N ASN A 510 -17.94 7.06 8.18
CA ASN A 510 -19.01 7.71 7.48
C ASN A 510 -18.51 8.29 6.15
N PRO A 511 -19.37 8.30 5.12
CA PRO A 511 -19.05 8.98 3.88
C PRO A 511 -18.92 10.50 4.12
N LYS A 512 -18.02 11.16 3.38
CA LYS A 512 -17.90 12.63 3.44
C LYS A 512 -19.20 13.26 2.97
N LYS A 513 -19.76 14.18 3.77
CA LYS A 513 -20.81 15.09 3.29
C LYS A 513 -20.18 16.02 2.25
N GLU A 514 -20.65 15.99 1.01
CA GLU A 514 -20.43 17.09 0.06
C GLU A 514 -20.82 18.39 0.79
N LYS A 515 -19.90 19.36 0.79
CA LYS A 515 -20.18 20.71 1.31
C LYS A 515 -20.77 21.58 0.22
#